data_AF-A0A8I6SMU9-F1
#
_entry.id   AF-A0A8I6SMU9-F1
#
_cell.length_a   1.000
_cell.length_b   1.000
_cell.length_c   1.000
_cell.angle_alpha   90.00
_cell.angle_beta   90.00
_cell.angle_gamma   90.00
#
_symmetry.space_group_name_H-M   'P 1'
#
loop_
_entity.id
_entity.type
_entity.pdbx_description
1 polymer ?
#
loop_
_entity_poly.entity_id
_entity_poly.type
_entity_poly.pdbx_seq_one_letter_code
_entity_poly.pdbx_strand_id
1 'polypeptide(L)'
;MYGPITGIRLGRDRLVIATDNKTVREILTRDEFDARPDGFFFRMRSFGQRFGIVFVDGPFFNEQKKFCMKHLKSFGLNRSIMEDRITVETTELIAAIKSSSNRPITVPNILGVSVVNSLWSMVAGERFKVGDSRPLELLNFISLGFRLQDMSGGLLNQMPFLRFIAPELSSFNKVRLVLNTLTKFLQNLINEHRKTVSSYENRDLIDAYLNEIDKNRDGFTEQQLVVLLLDLFLAGAETTQSTLGYAILMLLHFPQIQKILQDEIDTVCGSNVPEVQHRSKLTYFEAFFMELQRYTNVTPTTVSHRATKDTDVLGYSIPQDTVILANLYSLHMDKEHWGDPEIFRPERFLDEKKCIINDEWFLPFGIGKRRCLGEIYAKMSLFLFLSSILYHFTVTPVPGEPVPTIKGLDGATICPRPFQCMFVSRR
;
A
#
# COMPACT_ATOMS: atom_id res chain seq x y z
N MET A 1 13.61 3.24 -23.99
CA MET A 1 12.30 3.93 -23.98
C MET A 1 12.25 4.91 -25.13
N TYR A 2 11.07 5.22 -25.68
CA TYR A 2 10.92 6.09 -26.88
C TYR A 2 11.02 7.60 -26.56
N GLY A 3 11.62 7.96 -25.43
CA GLY A 3 11.66 9.32 -24.90
C GLY A 3 10.90 9.45 -23.57
N PRO A 4 10.78 10.69 -23.04
CA PRO A 4 10.17 11.02 -21.75
C PRO A 4 8.66 10.69 -21.66
N ILE A 5 8.00 10.72 -22.82
CA ILE A 5 6.58 10.41 -22.98
C ILE A 5 6.46 9.33 -24.07
N THR A 6 5.84 8.21 -23.73
CA THR A 6 5.55 7.13 -24.69
C THR A 6 4.05 6.88 -24.77
N GLY A 7 3.48 7.08 -25.95
CA GLY A 7 2.08 6.73 -26.25
C GLY A 7 1.94 5.28 -26.70
N ILE A 8 0.96 4.56 -26.16
CA ILE A 8 0.64 3.17 -26.49
C ILE A 8 -0.88 3.06 -26.66
N ARG A 9 -1.34 2.17 -27.52
CA ARG A 9 -2.75 1.80 -27.63
C ARG A 9 -2.95 0.39 -27.08
N LEU A 10 -3.63 0.28 -25.94
CA LEU A 10 -4.04 -1.00 -25.38
C LEU A 10 -5.52 -1.17 -25.70
N GLY A 11 -5.87 -2.18 -26.51
CA GLY A 11 -7.26 -2.39 -26.92
C GLY A 11 -7.91 -1.12 -27.49
N ARG A 12 -8.89 -0.60 -26.74
CA ARG A 12 -9.63 0.63 -27.12
C ARG A 12 -9.03 1.89 -26.49
N ASP A 13 -8.27 1.74 -25.42
CA ASP A 13 -7.78 2.84 -24.61
C ASP A 13 -6.47 3.41 -25.18
N ARG A 14 -6.36 4.74 -25.14
CA ARG A 14 -5.10 5.44 -25.34
C ARG A 14 -4.38 5.48 -24.00
N LEU A 15 -3.13 5.05 -23.99
CA LEU A 15 -2.28 5.04 -22.80
C LEU A 15 -1.06 5.93 -23.07
N VAL A 16 -0.67 6.71 -22.07
CA VAL A 16 0.58 7.47 -22.06
C VAL A 16 1.38 7.07 -20.83
N ILE A 17 2.66 6.76 -21.03
CA ILE A 17 3.60 6.46 -19.96
C ILE A 17 4.59 7.62 -19.86
N ALA A 18 4.65 8.25 -18.70
CA ALA A 18 5.62 9.28 -18.35
C ALA A 18 6.77 8.66 -17.57
N THR A 19 8.01 8.91 -17.98
CA THR A 19 9.16 8.11 -17.53
C THR A 19 10.31 8.90 -16.93
N ASP A 20 10.43 10.19 -17.19
CA ASP A 20 11.43 11.06 -16.55
C ASP A 20 10.81 11.91 -15.44
N ASN A 21 11.65 12.42 -14.54
CA ASN A 21 11.22 13.20 -13.38
C ASN A 21 10.39 14.43 -13.76
N LYS A 22 10.82 15.20 -14.78
CA LYS A 22 10.16 16.44 -15.17
C LYS A 22 8.75 16.17 -15.65
N THR A 23 8.58 15.23 -16.59
CA THR A 23 7.26 14.85 -17.11
C THR A 23 6.35 14.28 -16.03
N VAL A 24 6.86 13.36 -15.21
CA VAL A 24 6.06 12.74 -14.13
C VAL A 24 5.56 13.81 -13.17
N ARG A 25 6.42 14.75 -12.76
CA ARG A 25 6.01 15.82 -11.85
C ARG A 25 5.02 16.79 -12.49
N GLU A 26 5.24 17.17 -13.75
CA GLU A 26 4.32 18.03 -14.48
C GLU A 26 2.92 17.42 -14.56
N ILE A 27 2.81 16.14 -14.93
CA ILE A 27 1.53 15.43 -15.03
C ILE A 27 0.86 15.31 -13.66
N LEU A 28 1.59 14.87 -12.63
CA LEU A 28 1.00 14.60 -11.31
C LEU A 28 0.60 15.86 -10.54
N THR A 29 1.02 17.05 -10.98
CA THR A 29 0.68 18.33 -10.35
C THR A 29 -0.40 19.13 -11.08
N ARG A 30 -0.82 18.68 -12.26
CA ARG A 30 -1.82 19.34 -13.10
C ARG A 30 -3.22 18.75 -12.89
N ASP A 31 -4.19 19.63 -12.67
CA ASP A 31 -5.57 19.27 -12.35
C ASP A 31 -6.26 18.46 -13.45
N GLU A 32 -5.91 18.71 -14.71
CA GLU A 32 -6.46 18.00 -15.86
C GLU A 32 -6.18 16.50 -15.85
N PHE A 33 -5.16 16.04 -15.11
CA PHE A 33 -4.80 14.63 -14.98
C PHE A 33 -5.24 14.01 -13.65
N ASP A 34 -5.95 14.73 -12.78
CA ASP A 34 -6.42 14.19 -11.51
C ASP A 34 -7.55 13.18 -11.65
N ALA A 35 -8.15 13.03 -12.83
CA ALA A 35 -9.21 12.07 -13.06
C ALA A 35 -8.69 10.62 -13.10
N ARG A 36 -9.62 9.67 -12.99
CA ARG A 36 -9.32 8.24 -13.00
C ARG A 36 -9.94 7.57 -14.22
N PRO A 37 -9.31 6.48 -14.72
CA PRO A 37 -9.90 5.71 -15.81
C PRO A 37 -11.31 5.24 -15.47
N ASP A 38 -12.14 5.18 -16.49
CA ASP A 38 -13.47 4.59 -16.44
C ASP A 38 -13.52 3.42 -17.41
N GLY A 39 -13.94 2.25 -16.93
CA GLY A 39 -13.88 1.03 -17.72
C GLY A 39 -14.46 -0.17 -16.99
N PHE A 40 -14.58 -1.28 -17.70
CA PHE A 40 -15.28 -2.46 -17.23
C PHE A 40 -14.67 -3.01 -15.93
N PHE A 41 -13.34 -3.12 -15.87
CA PHE A 41 -12.65 -3.60 -14.67
C PHE A 41 -12.87 -2.65 -13.49
N PHE A 42 -12.68 -1.34 -13.71
CA PHE A 42 -12.82 -0.33 -12.67
C PHE A 42 -14.23 -0.22 -12.10
N ARG A 43 -15.26 -0.52 -12.90
CA ARG A 43 -16.67 -0.58 -12.48
C ARG A 43 -17.06 -1.92 -11.86
N MET A 44 -16.40 -3.03 -12.24
CA MET A 44 -16.69 -4.36 -11.71
C MET A 44 -16.48 -4.43 -10.19
N ARG A 45 -15.43 -3.79 -9.67
CA ARG A 45 -15.16 -3.69 -8.23
C ARG A 45 -16.18 -2.86 -7.44
N SER A 46 -17.06 -2.13 -8.14
CA SER A 46 -17.94 -1.12 -7.56
C SER A 46 -19.39 -1.25 -8.05
N PHE A 47 -19.89 -2.49 -8.17
CA PHE A 47 -21.28 -2.79 -8.54
C PHE A 47 -21.74 -2.18 -9.87
N GLY A 48 -20.82 -2.00 -10.83
CA GLY A 48 -21.09 -1.34 -12.11
C GLY A 48 -21.10 0.19 -12.04
N GLN A 49 -20.97 0.77 -10.86
CA GLN A 49 -20.97 2.20 -10.58
C GLN A 49 -19.54 2.75 -10.42
N ARG A 50 -19.41 4.06 -10.24
CA ARG A 50 -18.14 4.72 -9.87
C ARG A 50 -18.17 5.07 -8.39
N PHE A 51 -17.78 4.10 -7.56
CA PHE A 51 -17.76 4.22 -6.10
C PHE A 51 -16.35 4.07 -5.50
N GLY A 52 -16.22 4.30 -4.20
CA GLY A 52 -14.98 4.30 -3.42
C GLY A 52 -14.28 5.66 -3.44
N ILE A 53 -12.95 5.62 -3.38
CA ILE A 53 -12.08 6.80 -3.35
C ILE A 53 -10.94 6.70 -4.38
N VAL A 54 -10.54 5.48 -4.79
CA VAL A 54 -9.36 5.27 -5.63
C VAL A 54 -9.63 5.61 -7.10
N PHE A 55 -10.75 5.12 -7.69
CA PHE A 55 -11.08 5.29 -9.11
C PHE A 55 -12.27 6.23 -9.39
N VAL A 56 -12.58 7.11 -8.44
CA VAL A 56 -13.54 8.21 -8.60
C VAL A 56 -12.81 9.54 -8.74
N ASP A 57 -13.45 10.57 -9.31
CA ASP A 57 -12.86 11.88 -9.55
C ASP A 57 -13.87 13.03 -9.34
N GLY A 58 -13.39 14.28 -9.50
CA GLY A 58 -14.22 15.47 -9.40
C GLY A 58 -14.76 15.77 -7.99
N PRO A 59 -15.91 16.46 -7.90
CA PRO A 59 -16.52 16.85 -6.62
C PRO A 59 -16.80 15.66 -5.69
N PHE A 60 -17.25 14.53 -6.24
CA PHE A 60 -17.53 13.32 -5.46
C PHE A 60 -16.27 12.79 -4.77
N PHE A 61 -15.15 12.71 -5.48
CA PHE A 61 -13.86 12.33 -4.88
C PHE A 61 -13.46 13.28 -3.76
N ASN A 62 -13.59 14.60 -3.97
CA ASN A 62 -13.20 15.60 -2.99
C ASN A 62 -14.04 15.48 -1.70
N GLU A 63 -15.34 15.25 -1.82
CA GLU A 63 -16.23 15.05 -0.69
C GLU A 63 -15.87 13.79 0.09
N GLN A 64 -15.77 12.65 -0.60
CA GLN A 64 -15.43 11.35 0.00
C GLN A 64 -14.05 11.40 0.67
N LYS A 65 -13.03 11.95 0.00
CA LYS A 65 -11.69 12.14 0.56
C LYS A 65 -11.70 13.03 1.81
N LYS A 66 -12.40 14.16 1.77
CA LYS A 66 -12.49 15.08 2.91
C LYS A 66 -13.18 14.41 4.08
N PHE A 67 -14.26 13.66 3.84
CA PHE A 67 -14.96 12.88 4.86
C PHE A 67 -14.04 11.84 5.49
N CYS A 68 -13.43 10.97 4.69
CA CYS A 68 -12.52 9.93 5.18
C CYS A 68 -11.37 10.51 5.99
N MET A 69 -10.69 11.55 5.47
CA MET A 69 -9.56 12.15 6.18
C MET A 69 -9.96 12.85 7.48
N LYS A 70 -11.12 13.49 7.52
CA LYS A 70 -11.65 14.09 8.75
C LYS A 70 -11.82 13.01 9.82
N HIS A 71 -12.46 11.90 9.47
CA HIS A 71 -12.81 10.84 10.42
C HIS A 71 -11.63 9.96 10.78
N LEU A 72 -10.77 9.56 9.82
CA LEU A 72 -9.53 8.85 10.14
C LEU A 72 -8.66 9.67 11.11
N LYS A 73 -8.55 10.99 10.92
CA LYS A 73 -7.83 11.87 11.86
C LYS A 73 -8.51 11.97 13.23
N SER A 74 -9.84 12.01 13.30
CA SER A 74 -10.54 12.03 14.59
C SER A 74 -10.36 10.72 15.36
N PHE A 75 -10.30 9.59 14.65
CA PHE A 75 -10.13 8.25 15.23
C PHE A 75 -8.67 7.79 15.39
N GLY A 76 -7.72 8.71 15.24
CA GLY A 76 -6.34 8.49 15.66
C GLY A 76 -5.28 8.59 14.58
N LEU A 77 -5.62 8.71 13.29
CA LEU A 77 -4.61 8.91 12.25
C LEU A 77 -3.78 10.16 12.57
N ASN A 78 -2.46 9.99 12.66
CA ASN A 78 -1.51 11.02 13.09
C ASN A 78 -1.70 11.49 14.55
N ARG A 79 -2.13 10.60 15.44
CA ARG A 79 -2.25 10.82 16.89
C ARG A 79 -1.79 9.55 17.63
N SER A 80 -1.58 9.68 18.95
CA SER A 80 -1.18 8.58 19.83
C SER A 80 -2.08 7.35 19.71
N ILE A 81 -3.41 7.52 19.49
CA ILE A 81 -4.34 6.40 19.33
C ILE A 81 -3.93 5.44 18.21
N MET A 82 -3.43 5.94 17.07
CA MET A 82 -2.94 5.08 15.99
C MET A 82 -1.67 4.35 16.40
N GLU A 83 -0.79 5.04 17.13
CA GLU A 83 0.46 4.50 17.66
C GLU A 83 0.16 3.37 18.63
N ASP A 84 -0.78 3.56 19.55
CA ASP A 84 -1.25 2.56 20.51
C ASP A 84 -1.82 1.33 19.79
N ARG A 85 -2.69 1.53 18.79
CA ARG A 85 -3.28 0.43 18.01
C ARG A 85 -2.23 -0.37 17.25
N ILE A 86 -1.25 0.28 16.63
CA ILE A 86 -0.16 -0.42 15.93
C ILE A 86 0.77 -1.11 16.95
N THR A 87 1.02 -0.50 18.11
CA THR A 87 1.87 -1.05 19.18
C THR A 87 1.27 -2.33 19.78
N VAL A 88 -0.06 -2.39 19.94
CA VAL A 88 -0.77 -3.62 20.34
C VAL A 88 -0.48 -4.75 19.36
N GLU A 89 -0.67 -4.51 18.05
CA GLU A 89 -0.42 -5.55 17.04
C GLU A 89 1.07 -5.89 16.90
N THR A 90 1.95 -4.94 17.19
CA THR A 90 3.40 -5.16 17.22
C THR A 90 3.78 -6.07 18.39
N THR A 91 3.23 -5.84 19.57
CA THR A 91 3.47 -6.69 20.76
C THR A 91 3.03 -8.13 20.50
N GLU A 92 1.87 -8.31 19.87
CA GLU A 92 1.31 -9.62 19.51
C GLU A 92 2.15 -10.31 18.44
N LEU A 93 2.64 -9.56 17.45
CA LEU A 93 3.58 -10.07 16.45
C LEU A 93 4.86 -10.61 17.10
N ILE A 94 5.46 -9.84 18.01
CA ILE A 94 6.67 -10.26 18.72
C ILE A 94 6.38 -11.51 19.56
N ALA A 95 5.25 -11.57 20.25
CA ALA A 95 4.84 -12.76 21.02
C ALA A 95 4.65 -14.00 20.12
N ALA A 96 4.05 -13.83 18.94
CA ALA A 96 3.88 -14.90 17.96
C ALA A 96 5.22 -15.39 17.39
N ILE A 97 6.17 -14.48 17.14
CA ILE A 97 7.53 -14.86 16.71
C ILE A 97 8.25 -15.61 17.83
N LYS A 98 8.19 -15.14 19.09
CA LYS A 98 8.81 -15.81 20.25
C LYS A 98 8.24 -17.22 20.46
N SER A 99 6.94 -17.41 20.30
CA SER A 99 6.29 -18.71 20.50
C SER A 99 6.63 -19.75 19.43
N SER A 100 7.14 -19.33 18.27
CA SER A 100 7.55 -20.23 17.19
C SER A 100 8.78 -21.10 17.50
N SER A 101 9.42 -20.95 18.68
CA SER A 101 10.55 -21.77 19.16
C SER A 101 11.73 -21.84 18.19
N ASN A 102 12.10 -20.72 17.57
CA ASN A 102 13.14 -20.67 16.52
C ASN A 102 12.86 -21.63 15.36
N ARG A 103 11.60 -21.81 14.96
CA ARG A 103 11.28 -22.51 13.71
C ARG A 103 11.28 -21.53 12.54
N PRO A 104 11.51 -22.02 11.31
CA PRO A 104 11.31 -21.19 10.12
C PRO A 104 9.90 -20.61 10.09
N ILE A 105 9.81 -19.29 9.91
CA ILE A 105 8.54 -18.57 9.78
C ILE A 105 8.35 -18.14 8.33
N THR A 106 7.15 -18.36 7.79
CA THR A 106 6.78 -17.93 6.45
C THR A 106 6.43 -16.44 6.41
N VAL A 107 7.15 -15.70 5.58
CA VAL A 107 6.96 -14.28 5.27
C VAL A 107 6.38 -14.17 3.85
N PRO A 108 5.40 -13.28 3.59
CA PRO A 108 4.97 -12.17 4.46
C PRO A 108 3.78 -12.46 5.39
N ASN A 109 3.23 -13.68 5.40
CA ASN A 109 1.95 -13.99 6.08
C ASN A 109 1.86 -13.51 7.53
N ILE A 110 2.89 -13.76 8.35
CA ILE A 110 2.88 -13.35 9.76
C ILE A 110 2.82 -11.83 9.92
N LEU A 111 3.51 -11.08 9.04
CA LEU A 111 3.53 -9.62 9.03
C LEU A 111 2.21 -9.07 8.50
N GLY A 112 1.67 -9.72 7.47
CA GLY A 112 0.40 -9.38 6.84
C GLY A 112 -0.78 -9.41 7.79
N VAL A 113 -0.86 -10.42 8.66
CA VAL A 113 -1.92 -10.51 9.67
C VAL A 113 -1.89 -9.31 10.63
N SER A 114 -0.72 -8.94 11.14
CA SER A 114 -0.56 -7.77 12.02
C SER A 114 -0.89 -6.45 11.30
N VAL A 115 -0.49 -6.33 10.02
CA VAL A 115 -0.87 -5.18 9.19
C VAL A 115 -2.39 -5.10 9.02
N VAL A 116 -3.04 -6.19 8.61
CA VAL A 116 -4.49 -6.25 8.42
C VAL A 116 -5.22 -5.93 9.72
N ASN A 117 -4.81 -6.50 10.85
CA ASN A 117 -5.42 -6.21 12.15
C ASN A 117 -5.27 -4.73 12.55
N SER A 118 -4.07 -4.15 12.38
CA SER A 118 -3.86 -2.75 12.74
C SER A 118 -4.70 -1.81 11.88
N LEU A 119 -4.83 -2.10 10.58
CA LEU A 119 -5.70 -1.37 9.67
C LEU A 119 -7.18 -1.57 10.02
N TRP A 120 -7.56 -2.79 10.40
CA TRP A 120 -8.91 -3.15 10.83
C TRP A 120 -9.32 -2.37 12.08
N SER A 121 -8.46 -2.34 13.09
CA SER A 121 -8.68 -1.55 14.30
C SER A 121 -8.82 -0.06 13.99
N MET A 122 -8.04 0.46 13.04
CA MET A 122 -8.12 1.86 12.61
C MET A 122 -9.44 2.21 11.92
N VAL A 123 -9.96 1.32 11.07
CA VAL A 123 -11.12 1.60 10.21
C VAL A 123 -12.45 1.18 10.86
N ALA A 124 -12.47 0.04 11.54
CA ALA A 124 -13.65 -0.63 12.05
C ALA A 124 -13.70 -0.72 13.60
N GLY A 125 -12.74 -0.12 14.29
CA GLY A 125 -12.74 -0.02 15.76
C GLY A 125 -12.43 -1.34 16.50
N GLU A 126 -12.34 -2.46 15.81
CA GLU A 126 -12.19 -3.81 16.38
C GLU A 126 -10.92 -4.51 15.87
N ARG A 127 -10.50 -5.58 16.56
CA ARG A 127 -9.38 -6.43 16.14
C ARG A 127 -9.80 -7.90 16.09
N PHE A 128 -9.18 -8.67 15.20
CA PHE A 128 -9.36 -10.12 15.20
C PHE A 128 -8.60 -10.74 16.37
N LYS A 129 -9.15 -11.82 16.92
CA LYS A 129 -8.51 -12.55 18.03
C LYS A 129 -7.30 -13.33 17.52
N VAL A 130 -6.33 -13.55 18.41
CA VAL A 130 -5.19 -14.43 18.12
C VAL A 130 -5.72 -15.83 17.78
N GLY A 131 -5.22 -16.41 16.68
CA GLY A 131 -5.65 -17.72 16.18
C GLY A 131 -6.86 -17.70 15.25
N ASP A 132 -7.47 -16.53 14.98
CA ASP A 132 -8.51 -16.38 13.97
C ASP A 132 -7.93 -16.54 12.56
N SER A 133 -8.55 -17.38 11.71
CA SER A 133 -8.09 -17.60 10.33
C SER A 133 -8.52 -16.49 9.37
N ARG A 134 -9.55 -15.70 9.72
CA ARG A 134 -10.15 -14.70 8.83
C ARG A 134 -9.14 -13.65 8.32
N PRO A 135 -8.25 -13.05 9.14
CA PRO A 135 -7.25 -12.09 8.65
C PRO A 135 -6.34 -12.68 7.58
N LEU A 136 -5.90 -13.92 7.77
CA LEU A 136 -5.04 -14.62 6.82
C LEU A 136 -5.78 -14.96 5.53
N GLU A 137 -7.03 -15.40 5.64
CA GLU A 137 -7.88 -15.65 4.47
C GLU A 137 -8.12 -14.36 3.66
N LEU A 138 -8.46 -13.26 4.34
CA LEU A 138 -8.62 -11.95 3.71
C LEU A 138 -7.35 -11.54 2.99
N LEU A 139 -6.21 -11.60 3.67
CA LEU A 139 -4.92 -11.25 3.12
C LEU A 139 -4.57 -12.05 1.87
N ASN A 140 -4.89 -13.35 1.84
CA ASN A 140 -4.71 -14.19 0.67
C ASN A 140 -5.59 -13.74 -0.52
N PHE A 141 -6.86 -13.38 -0.26
CA PHE A 141 -7.74 -12.84 -1.29
C PHE A 141 -7.32 -11.45 -1.78
N ILE A 142 -6.83 -10.59 -0.87
CA ILE A 142 -6.25 -9.28 -1.20
C ILE A 142 -5.04 -9.47 -2.14
N SER A 143 -4.07 -10.28 -1.71
CA SER A 143 -2.85 -10.57 -2.48
C SER A 143 -3.19 -11.14 -3.86
N LEU A 144 -4.12 -12.11 -3.91
CA LEU A 144 -4.62 -12.69 -5.16
C LEU A 144 -5.26 -11.62 -6.07
N GLY A 145 -6.07 -10.71 -5.51
CA GLY A 145 -6.66 -9.61 -6.26
C GLY A 145 -5.63 -8.75 -6.98
N PHE A 146 -4.52 -8.41 -6.30
CA PHE A 146 -3.41 -7.67 -6.89
C PHE A 146 -2.59 -8.48 -7.91
N ARG A 147 -2.54 -9.82 -7.80
CA ARG A 147 -1.87 -10.69 -8.78
C ARG A 147 -2.64 -10.87 -10.08
N LEU A 148 -3.96 -10.72 -10.04
CA LEU A 148 -4.82 -10.99 -11.20
C LEU A 148 -4.90 -9.83 -12.20
N GLN A 149 -4.39 -8.65 -11.85
CA GLN A 149 -4.62 -7.41 -12.61
C GLN A 149 -3.39 -6.50 -12.56
N ASP A 150 -3.36 -5.50 -13.43
CA ASP A 150 -2.37 -4.42 -13.44
C ASP A 150 -3.05 -3.04 -13.31
N MET A 151 -2.26 -1.99 -13.12
CA MET A 151 -2.78 -0.64 -12.88
C MET A 151 -3.54 -0.04 -14.07
N SER A 152 -3.39 -0.57 -15.30
CA SER A 152 -4.16 -0.16 -16.49
C SER A 152 -5.51 -0.87 -16.64
N GLY A 153 -5.85 -1.79 -15.71
CA GLY A 153 -7.09 -2.55 -15.71
C GLY A 153 -7.04 -3.87 -16.49
N GLY A 154 -5.87 -4.21 -17.06
CA GLY A 154 -5.59 -5.50 -17.67
C GLY A 154 -6.54 -5.94 -18.78
N LEU A 155 -6.50 -7.25 -19.08
CA LEU A 155 -7.22 -7.84 -20.21
C LEU A 155 -8.74 -7.67 -20.09
N LEU A 156 -9.30 -7.69 -18.88
CA LEU A 156 -10.74 -7.54 -18.66
C LEU A 156 -11.23 -6.12 -18.94
N ASN A 157 -10.40 -5.10 -18.74
CA ASN A 157 -10.75 -3.74 -19.14
C ASN A 157 -10.72 -3.59 -20.66
N GLN A 158 -9.67 -4.12 -21.29
CA GLN A 158 -9.44 -3.96 -22.73
C GLN A 158 -10.36 -4.82 -23.60
N MET A 159 -10.70 -6.02 -23.14
CA MET A 159 -11.53 -6.98 -23.84
C MET A 159 -12.63 -7.55 -22.94
N PRO A 160 -13.62 -6.73 -22.52
CA PRO A 160 -14.65 -7.17 -21.57
C PRO A 160 -15.47 -8.37 -22.04
N PHE A 161 -15.56 -8.59 -23.35
CA PHE A 161 -16.32 -9.70 -23.95
C PHE A 161 -15.74 -11.08 -23.61
N LEU A 162 -14.45 -11.16 -23.23
CA LEU A 162 -13.81 -12.43 -22.85
C LEU A 162 -14.44 -13.08 -21.63
N ARG A 163 -15.19 -12.32 -20.80
CA ARG A 163 -15.98 -12.89 -19.69
C ARG A 163 -17.04 -13.90 -20.15
N PHE A 164 -17.47 -13.85 -21.40
CA PHE A 164 -18.48 -14.76 -21.94
C PHE A 164 -17.87 -15.95 -22.69
N ILE A 165 -16.68 -15.76 -23.28
CA ILE A 165 -16.05 -16.75 -24.17
C ILE A 165 -14.97 -17.55 -23.42
N ALA A 166 -14.18 -16.88 -22.58
CA ALA A 166 -13.05 -17.48 -21.88
C ALA A 166 -12.93 -16.90 -20.44
N PRO A 167 -13.93 -17.10 -19.57
CA PRO A 167 -13.98 -16.49 -18.24
C PRO A 167 -12.83 -16.95 -17.32
N GLU A 168 -12.31 -18.16 -17.50
CA GLU A 168 -11.16 -18.65 -16.71
C GLU A 168 -9.82 -18.09 -17.21
N LEU A 169 -9.59 -18.11 -18.53
CA LEU A 169 -8.35 -17.58 -19.13
C LEU A 169 -8.23 -16.06 -18.95
N SER A 170 -9.35 -15.34 -19.00
CA SER A 170 -9.40 -13.90 -18.73
C SER A 170 -9.36 -13.57 -17.23
N SER A 171 -9.28 -14.58 -16.36
CA SER A 171 -9.36 -14.44 -14.89
C SER A 171 -10.67 -13.82 -14.36
N PHE A 172 -11.70 -13.69 -15.19
CA PHE A 172 -13.00 -13.10 -14.80
C PHE A 172 -13.60 -13.83 -13.59
N ASN A 173 -13.65 -15.16 -13.62
CA ASN A 173 -14.24 -15.93 -12.52
C ASN A 173 -13.41 -15.80 -11.23
N LYS A 174 -12.08 -15.75 -11.32
CA LYS A 174 -11.19 -15.53 -10.18
C LYS A 174 -11.36 -14.12 -9.58
N VAL A 175 -11.39 -13.09 -10.42
CA VAL A 175 -11.63 -11.71 -9.98
C VAL A 175 -13.00 -11.58 -9.33
N ARG A 176 -14.04 -12.16 -9.93
CA ARG A 176 -15.40 -12.18 -9.36
C ARG A 176 -15.45 -12.92 -8.03
N LEU A 177 -14.73 -14.04 -7.89
CA LEU A 177 -14.61 -14.76 -6.61
C LEU A 177 -13.98 -13.86 -5.53
N VAL A 178 -12.83 -13.26 -5.82
CA VAL A 178 -12.14 -12.33 -4.90
C VAL A 178 -13.06 -11.19 -4.48
N LEU A 179 -13.64 -10.47 -5.45
CA LEU A 179 -14.51 -9.33 -5.18
C LEU A 179 -15.74 -9.71 -4.36
N ASN A 180 -16.39 -10.84 -4.68
CA ASN A 180 -17.57 -11.29 -3.94
C ASN A 180 -17.22 -11.69 -2.50
N THR A 181 -16.10 -12.38 -2.29
CA THR A 181 -15.67 -12.78 -0.95
C THR A 181 -15.38 -11.56 -0.08
N LEU A 182 -14.58 -10.62 -0.59
CA LEU A 182 -14.25 -9.39 0.13
C LEU A 182 -15.49 -8.51 0.36
N THR A 183 -16.36 -8.38 -0.65
CA THR A 183 -17.60 -7.60 -0.54
C THR A 183 -18.53 -8.18 0.53
N LYS A 184 -18.76 -9.50 0.53
CA LYS A 184 -19.60 -10.16 1.54
C LYS A 184 -19.04 -9.96 2.94
N PHE A 185 -17.72 -10.05 3.07
CA PHE A 185 -17.06 -9.82 4.34
C PHE A 185 -17.31 -8.40 4.87
N LEU A 186 -17.13 -7.39 4.03
CA LEU A 186 -17.37 -5.98 4.39
C LEU A 186 -18.86 -5.68 4.66
N GLN A 187 -19.77 -6.31 3.91
CA GLN A 187 -21.21 -6.18 4.16
C GLN A 187 -21.59 -6.76 5.53
N ASN A 188 -21.03 -7.90 5.92
CA ASN A 188 -21.26 -8.48 7.24
C ASN A 188 -20.78 -7.54 8.35
N LEU A 189 -19.60 -6.94 8.19
CA LEU A 189 -19.08 -5.94 9.11
C LEU A 189 -20.01 -4.73 9.23
N ILE A 190 -20.43 -4.15 8.10
CA ILE A 190 -21.35 -3.00 8.10
C ILE A 190 -22.67 -3.36 8.81
N ASN A 191 -23.16 -4.59 8.64
CA ASN A 191 -24.36 -5.07 9.32
C ASN A 191 -24.15 -5.23 10.83
N GLU A 192 -22.96 -5.60 11.29
CA GLU A 192 -22.61 -5.64 12.73
C GLU A 192 -22.57 -4.23 13.32
N HIS A 193 -21.97 -3.28 12.61
CA HIS A 193 -21.98 -1.86 12.99
C HIS A 193 -23.39 -1.28 13.03
N ARG A 194 -24.24 -1.57 12.04
CA ARG A 194 -25.65 -1.11 12.03
C ARG A 194 -26.46 -1.57 13.24
N LYS A 195 -26.13 -2.71 13.85
CA LYS A 195 -26.83 -3.19 15.06
C LYS A 195 -26.49 -2.39 16.32
N THR A 196 -25.35 -1.69 16.31
CA THR A 196 -24.76 -1.06 17.50
C THR A 196 -24.46 0.43 17.32
N VAL A 197 -24.66 0.97 16.11
CA VAL A 197 -24.42 2.38 15.78
C VAL A 197 -25.30 3.30 16.64
N SER A 198 -24.68 4.36 17.15
CA SER A 198 -25.35 5.42 17.90
C SER A 198 -25.31 6.72 17.11
N SER A 199 -26.41 7.48 17.17
CA SER A 199 -26.48 8.82 16.55
C SER A 199 -25.71 9.87 17.36
N TYR A 200 -25.36 9.58 18.62
CA TYR A 200 -24.71 10.52 19.53
C TYR A 200 -23.18 10.43 19.49
N GLU A 201 -22.63 9.24 19.25
CA GLU A 201 -21.20 8.99 19.26
C GLU A 201 -20.81 8.01 18.15
N ASN A 202 -19.80 8.39 17.36
CA ASN A 202 -19.23 7.51 16.34
C ASN A 202 -18.01 6.81 16.92
N ARG A 203 -17.97 5.47 16.88
CA ARG A 203 -16.82 4.70 17.36
C ARG A 203 -15.68 4.69 16.34
N ASP A 204 -16.02 4.74 15.05
CA ASP A 204 -15.08 4.62 13.94
C ASP A 204 -15.63 5.23 12.63
N LEU A 205 -14.91 5.01 11.53
CA LEU A 205 -15.26 5.53 10.22
C LEU A 205 -16.58 4.95 9.69
N ILE A 206 -16.90 3.69 10.03
CA ILE A 206 -18.10 3.00 9.56
C ILE A 206 -19.32 3.63 10.22
N ASP A 207 -19.32 3.81 11.54
CA ASP A 207 -20.40 4.48 12.28
C ASP A 207 -20.63 5.90 11.75
N ALA A 208 -19.54 6.66 11.56
CA ALA A 208 -19.62 8.01 11.01
C ALA A 208 -20.28 8.03 9.63
N TYR A 209 -19.97 7.04 8.77
CA TYR A 209 -20.53 6.96 7.44
C TYR A 209 -22.00 6.52 7.47
N LEU A 210 -22.36 5.55 8.31
CA LEU A 210 -23.74 5.11 8.52
C LEU A 210 -24.63 6.26 8.98
N ASN A 211 -24.14 7.10 9.90
CA ASN A 211 -24.86 8.28 10.36
C ASN A 211 -25.09 9.33 9.25
N GLU A 212 -24.24 9.41 8.22
CA GLU A 212 -24.49 10.28 7.06
C GLU A 212 -25.49 9.66 6.07
N ILE A 213 -25.51 8.33 5.95
CA ILE A 213 -26.54 7.59 5.19
C ILE A 213 -27.92 7.85 5.81
N ASP A 214 -28.04 7.74 7.13
CA ASP A 214 -29.33 7.91 7.83
C ASP A 214 -29.83 9.37 7.79
N LYS A 215 -28.93 10.34 7.59
CA LYS A 215 -29.27 11.75 7.32
C LYS A 215 -29.68 12.01 5.86
N ASN A 216 -29.71 10.97 5.01
CA ASN A 216 -29.99 11.07 3.58
C ASN A 216 -29.08 12.06 2.85
N ARG A 217 -27.80 12.10 3.23
CA ARG A 217 -26.83 12.96 2.55
C ARG A 217 -26.49 12.39 1.18
N ASP A 218 -26.56 13.24 0.14
CA ASP A 218 -26.26 12.83 -1.23
C ASP A 218 -24.84 12.26 -1.35
N GLY A 219 -24.67 11.21 -2.17
CA GLY A 219 -23.41 10.50 -2.35
C GLY A 219 -23.03 9.52 -1.21
N PHE A 220 -23.77 9.48 -0.09
CA PHE A 220 -23.55 8.52 0.99
C PHE A 220 -24.53 7.36 0.88
N THR A 221 -24.04 6.20 0.42
CA THR A 221 -24.82 4.96 0.30
C THR A 221 -24.04 3.78 0.88
N GLU A 222 -24.74 2.70 1.19
CA GLU A 222 -24.10 1.48 1.68
C GLU A 222 -23.18 0.85 0.64
N GLN A 223 -23.55 0.88 -0.65
CA GLN A 223 -22.67 0.43 -1.73
C GLN A 223 -21.39 1.27 -1.81
N GLN A 224 -21.49 2.58 -1.65
CA GLN A 224 -20.32 3.45 -1.59
C GLN A 224 -19.44 3.14 -0.37
N LEU A 225 -20.04 2.90 0.81
CA LEU A 225 -19.32 2.51 2.02
C LEU A 225 -18.55 1.20 1.83
N VAL A 226 -19.18 0.17 1.26
CA VAL A 226 -18.51 -1.11 0.95
C VAL A 226 -17.28 -0.90 0.07
N VAL A 227 -17.41 -0.13 -1.02
CA VAL A 227 -16.29 0.10 -1.95
C VAL A 227 -15.23 1.00 -1.32
N LEU A 228 -15.61 1.95 -0.47
CA LEU A 228 -14.68 2.76 0.30
C LEU A 228 -13.83 1.91 1.24
N LEU A 229 -14.46 1.01 2.01
CA LEU A 229 -13.75 0.08 2.89
C LEU A 229 -12.86 -0.86 2.08
N LEU A 230 -13.35 -1.37 0.95
CA LEU A 230 -12.57 -2.20 0.04
C LEU A 230 -11.30 -1.47 -0.43
N ASP A 231 -11.43 -0.21 -0.85
CA ASP A 231 -10.30 0.62 -1.28
C ASP A 231 -9.27 0.83 -0.15
N LEU A 232 -9.72 1.11 1.08
CA LEU A 232 -8.84 1.31 2.23
C LEU A 232 -8.10 0.01 2.63
N PHE A 233 -8.80 -1.12 2.70
CA PHE A 233 -8.21 -2.40 3.10
C PHE A 233 -7.28 -2.97 2.03
N LEU A 234 -7.69 -2.94 0.76
CA LEU A 234 -6.84 -3.41 -0.35
C LEU A 234 -5.54 -2.61 -0.42
N ALA A 235 -5.64 -1.28 -0.44
CA ALA A 235 -4.46 -0.43 -0.57
C ALA A 235 -3.57 -0.53 0.66
N GLY A 236 -4.13 -0.42 1.87
CA GLY A 236 -3.34 -0.39 3.11
C GLY A 236 -2.67 -1.72 3.45
N ALA A 237 -3.33 -2.85 3.18
CA ALA A 237 -2.80 -4.17 3.53
C ALA A 237 -1.68 -4.62 2.59
N GLU A 238 -1.95 -4.67 1.27
CA GLU A 238 -1.01 -5.22 0.29
C GLU A 238 0.30 -4.44 0.25
N THR A 239 0.25 -3.10 0.21
CA THR A 239 1.47 -2.28 0.06
C THR A 239 2.34 -2.32 1.30
N THR A 240 1.73 -2.24 2.48
CA THR A 240 2.46 -2.24 3.76
C THR A 240 3.06 -3.62 4.04
N GLN A 241 2.28 -4.68 3.82
CA GLN A 241 2.78 -6.06 3.89
C GLN A 241 3.95 -6.28 2.95
N SER A 242 3.80 -5.90 1.67
CA SER A 242 4.82 -6.16 0.65
C SER A 242 6.13 -5.44 0.99
N THR A 243 6.02 -4.20 1.47
CA THR A 243 7.18 -3.42 1.91
C THR A 243 7.86 -4.07 3.13
N LEU A 244 7.10 -4.54 4.13
CA LEU A 244 7.67 -5.28 5.28
C LEU A 244 8.32 -6.61 4.84
N GLY A 245 7.67 -7.36 3.95
CA GLY A 245 8.22 -8.61 3.43
C GLY A 245 9.54 -8.37 2.71
N TYR A 246 9.62 -7.30 1.90
CA TYR A 246 10.89 -6.87 1.31
C TYR A 246 11.90 -6.39 2.36
N ALA A 247 11.48 -5.69 3.42
CA ALA A 247 12.40 -5.30 4.48
C ALA A 247 13.09 -6.52 5.09
N ILE A 248 12.32 -7.55 5.47
CA ILE A 248 12.87 -8.81 5.99
C ILE A 248 13.78 -9.47 4.95
N LEU A 249 13.38 -9.50 3.68
CA LEU A 249 14.18 -10.08 2.61
C LEU A 249 15.52 -9.35 2.43
N MET A 250 15.52 -8.01 2.46
CA MET A 250 16.74 -7.22 2.34
C MET A 250 17.66 -7.42 3.55
N LEU A 251 17.12 -7.59 4.77
CA LEU A 251 17.94 -7.91 5.94
C LEU A 251 18.66 -9.27 5.82
N LEU A 252 18.08 -10.23 5.10
CA LEU A 252 18.73 -11.51 4.79
C LEU A 252 19.89 -11.36 3.79
N HIS A 253 19.75 -10.48 2.80
CA HIS A 253 20.79 -10.21 1.79
C HIS A 253 21.90 -9.29 2.31
N PHE A 254 21.58 -8.41 3.25
CA PHE A 254 22.48 -7.38 3.78
C PHE A 254 22.60 -7.45 5.30
N PRO A 255 23.15 -8.55 5.88
CA PRO A 255 23.29 -8.72 7.33
C PRO A 255 24.11 -7.61 7.99
N GLN A 256 25.04 -6.99 7.27
CA GLN A 256 25.80 -5.82 7.74
C GLN A 256 24.90 -4.59 7.96
N ILE A 257 23.90 -4.36 7.08
CA ILE A 257 22.93 -3.27 7.24
C ILE A 257 22.01 -3.57 8.42
N GLN A 258 21.58 -4.83 8.56
CA GLN A 258 20.81 -5.27 9.72
C GLN A 258 21.52 -4.95 11.04
N LYS A 259 22.83 -5.20 11.13
CA LYS A 259 23.63 -4.87 12.31
C LYS A 259 23.66 -3.36 12.57
N ILE A 260 23.86 -2.53 11.55
CA ILE A 260 23.87 -1.06 11.72
C ILE A 260 22.52 -0.56 12.25
N LEU A 261 21.40 -1.08 11.71
CA LEU A 261 20.06 -0.74 12.19
C LEU A 261 19.86 -1.14 13.65
N GLN A 262 20.32 -2.33 14.03
CA GLN A 262 20.26 -2.82 15.41
C GLN A 262 21.11 -1.98 16.36
N ASP A 263 22.34 -1.63 15.96
CA ASP A 263 23.25 -0.78 16.75
C ASP A 263 22.67 0.63 16.95
N GLU A 264 22.02 1.20 15.91
CA GLU A 264 21.31 2.48 16.01
C GLU A 264 20.12 2.39 16.98
N ILE A 265 19.30 1.35 16.86
CA ILE A 265 18.17 1.09 17.76
C ILE A 265 18.65 0.95 19.21
N ASP A 266 19.70 0.17 19.45
CA ASP A 266 20.26 -0.06 20.78
C ASP A 266 20.81 1.24 21.38
N THR A 267 21.44 2.09 20.57
CA THR A 267 21.97 3.39 21.00
C THR A 267 20.86 4.37 21.38
N VAL A 268 19.79 4.43 20.59
CA VAL A 268 18.70 5.42 20.77
C VAL A 268 17.70 4.97 21.83
N CYS A 269 17.34 3.69 21.85
CA CYS A 269 16.26 3.15 22.68
C CYS A 269 16.79 2.49 23.97
N GLY A 270 18.05 2.04 23.98
CA GLY A 270 18.66 1.39 25.14
C GLY A 270 17.96 0.08 25.52
N SER A 271 17.34 0.08 26.70
CA SER A 271 16.54 -1.04 27.23
C SER A 271 15.04 -0.91 26.97
N ASN A 272 14.60 0.21 26.40
CA ASN A 272 13.20 0.42 26.05
C ASN A 272 12.91 -0.14 24.65
N VAL A 273 11.73 -0.72 24.48
CA VAL A 273 11.25 -1.12 23.15
C VAL A 273 11.11 0.15 22.29
N PRO A 274 11.42 0.09 20.98
CA PRO A 274 11.21 1.22 20.09
C PRO A 274 9.76 1.72 20.11
N GLU A 275 9.63 3.03 20.23
CA GLU A 275 8.35 3.76 20.27
C GLU A 275 8.42 4.94 19.30
N VAL A 276 7.27 5.54 18.97
CA VAL A 276 7.18 6.61 17.98
C VAL A 276 8.06 7.81 18.31
N GLN A 277 8.20 8.15 19.59
CA GLN A 277 9.07 9.24 20.05
C GLN A 277 10.56 9.04 19.71
N HIS A 278 10.99 7.80 19.47
CA HIS A 278 12.36 7.49 19.07
C HIS A 278 12.60 7.68 17.57
N ARG A 279 11.55 7.67 16.75
CA ARG A 279 11.65 7.65 15.28
C ARG A 279 12.49 8.79 14.72
N SER A 280 12.34 10.00 15.26
CA SER A 280 13.08 11.19 14.78
C SER A 280 14.59 11.13 15.00
N LYS A 281 15.06 10.19 15.85
CA LYS A 281 16.49 9.98 16.15
C LYS A 281 17.09 8.79 15.38
N LEU A 282 16.25 7.91 14.84
CA LEU A 282 16.66 6.70 14.10
C LEU A 282 16.85 7.05 12.62
N THR A 283 17.94 7.76 12.34
CA THR A 283 18.15 8.42 11.04
C THR A 283 18.60 7.43 9.97
N TYR A 284 19.51 6.51 10.30
CA TYR A 284 19.91 5.44 9.38
C TYR A 284 18.73 4.49 9.11
N PHE A 285 17.87 4.26 10.09
CA PHE A 285 16.64 3.49 9.94
C PHE A 285 15.64 4.12 8.96
N GLU A 286 15.41 5.43 9.02
CA GLU A 286 14.58 6.12 8.02
C GLU A 286 15.24 6.07 6.63
N ALA A 287 16.55 6.27 6.54
CA ALA A 287 17.30 6.15 5.28
C ALA A 287 17.22 4.74 4.66
N PHE A 288 17.26 3.69 5.50
CA PHE A 288 17.02 2.31 5.08
C PHE A 288 15.64 2.14 4.44
N PHE A 289 14.59 2.72 5.03
CA PHE A 289 13.25 2.63 4.45
C PHE A 289 13.11 3.39 3.14
N MET A 290 13.73 4.56 3.04
CA MET A 290 13.75 5.33 1.79
C MET A 290 14.43 4.52 0.68
N GLU A 291 15.59 3.92 0.97
CA GLU A 291 16.28 3.06 0.02
C GLU A 291 15.51 1.77 -0.28
N LEU A 292 14.84 1.17 0.71
CA LEU A 292 13.98 0.00 0.51
C LEU A 292 12.88 0.30 -0.49
N GLN A 293 12.17 1.41 -0.32
CA GLN A 293 11.08 1.80 -1.21
C GLN A 293 11.59 2.16 -2.60
N ARG A 294 12.73 2.84 -2.71
CA ARG A 294 13.36 3.18 -3.99
C ARG A 294 13.81 1.93 -4.74
N TYR A 295 14.46 0.99 -4.06
CA TYR A 295 15.06 -0.19 -4.66
C TYR A 295 13.99 -1.22 -5.07
N THR A 296 13.06 -1.53 -4.17
CA THR A 296 12.12 -2.65 -4.35
C THR A 296 10.91 -2.29 -5.20
N ASN A 297 10.59 -1.00 -5.32
CA ASN A 297 9.53 -0.49 -6.20
C ASN A 297 8.21 -1.25 -6.07
N VAL A 298 7.72 -1.46 -4.84
CA VAL A 298 6.42 -2.14 -4.58
C VAL A 298 5.29 -1.57 -5.45
N THR A 299 5.30 -0.26 -5.71
CA THR A 299 4.44 0.40 -6.70
C THR A 299 5.30 0.96 -7.82
N PRO A 300 5.60 0.19 -8.89
CA PRO A 300 6.48 0.65 -9.97
C PRO A 300 5.83 1.74 -10.83
N THR A 301 4.51 1.90 -10.76
CA THR A 301 3.77 3.02 -11.34
C THR A 301 2.85 3.64 -10.29
N THR A 302 2.41 4.88 -10.51
CA THR A 302 1.24 5.39 -9.80
C THR A 302 -0.02 4.61 -10.19
N VAL A 303 -1.09 4.77 -9.41
CA VAL A 303 -2.44 4.39 -9.86
C VAL A 303 -2.76 5.21 -11.11
N SER A 304 -3.32 4.58 -12.15
CA SER A 304 -3.63 5.23 -13.42
C SER A 304 -4.43 6.53 -13.26
N HIS A 305 -4.00 7.54 -14.01
CA HIS A 305 -4.66 8.83 -14.16
C HIS A 305 -5.41 8.88 -15.50
N ARG A 306 -6.27 9.88 -15.70
CA ARG A 306 -6.99 10.11 -16.96
C ARG A 306 -7.01 11.61 -17.28
N ALA A 307 -6.76 11.97 -18.52
CA ALA A 307 -6.91 13.34 -19.00
C ALA A 307 -8.40 13.73 -19.07
N THR A 308 -8.78 14.82 -18.43
CA THR A 308 -10.17 15.31 -18.39
C THR A 308 -10.58 16.13 -19.61
N LYS A 309 -9.60 16.63 -20.36
CA LYS A 309 -9.76 17.43 -21.58
C LYS A 309 -8.54 17.25 -22.48
N ASP A 310 -8.67 17.62 -23.74
CA ASP A 310 -7.52 17.75 -24.63
C ASP A 310 -6.52 18.75 -24.02
N THR A 311 -5.26 18.35 -23.98
CA THR A 311 -4.18 19.12 -23.37
C THR A 311 -2.85 18.77 -24.04
N ASP A 312 -1.77 19.42 -23.62
CA ASP A 312 -0.41 19.10 -24.03
C ASP A 312 0.48 18.88 -22.80
N VAL A 313 1.52 18.07 -22.95
CA VAL A 313 2.60 17.88 -21.97
C VAL A 313 3.91 17.91 -22.73
N LEU A 314 4.80 18.84 -22.39
CA LEU A 314 6.09 19.02 -23.06
C LEU A 314 6.01 19.06 -24.61
N GLY A 315 4.96 19.68 -25.16
CA GLY A 315 4.74 19.79 -26.60
C GLY A 315 4.08 18.58 -27.26
N TYR A 316 3.76 17.51 -26.50
CA TYR A 316 2.99 16.38 -26.99
C TYR A 316 1.50 16.58 -26.71
N SER A 317 0.65 16.46 -27.74
CA SER A 317 -0.80 16.50 -27.57
C SER A 317 -1.31 15.25 -26.86
N ILE A 318 -2.03 15.43 -25.77
CA ILE A 318 -2.68 14.39 -24.96
C ILE A 318 -4.20 14.58 -25.10
N PRO A 319 -4.89 13.76 -25.90
CA PRO A 319 -6.33 13.83 -26.04
C PRO A 319 -7.06 13.52 -24.72
N GLN A 320 -8.25 14.07 -24.56
CA GLN A 320 -9.21 13.71 -23.52
C GLN A 320 -9.39 12.19 -23.43
N ASP A 321 -9.62 11.70 -22.22
CA ASP A 321 -9.82 10.29 -21.87
C ASP A 321 -8.60 9.39 -22.08
N THR A 322 -7.45 9.95 -22.43
CA THR A 322 -6.17 9.21 -22.41
C THR A 322 -5.83 8.80 -20.98
N VAL A 323 -5.53 7.53 -20.78
CA VAL A 323 -5.02 6.97 -19.50
C VAL A 323 -3.54 7.31 -19.37
N ILE A 324 -3.11 7.73 -18.18
CA ILE A 324 -1.72 8.09 -17.91
C ILE A 324 -1.16 7.22 -16.78
N LEU A 325 0.00 6.64 -17.03
CA LEU A 325 0.82 5.96 -16.03
C LEU A 325 2.09 6.76 -15.78
N ALA A 326 2.28 7.25 -14.55
CA ALA A 326 3.58 7.75 -14.14
C ALA A 326 4.45 6.57 -13.70
N ASN A 327 5.55 6.36 -14.42
CA ASN A 327 6.50 5.28 -14.16
C ASN A 327 7.43 5.70 -13.01
N LEU A 328 7.12 5.26 -11.80
CA LEU A 328 7.95 5.55 -10.61
C LEU A 328 9.22 4.71 -10.62
N TYR A 329 9.18 3.50 -11.19
CA TYR A 329 10.35 2.65 -11.33
C TYR A 329 11.45 3.34 -12.13
N SER A 330 11.12 4.00 -13.24
CA SER A 330 12.13 4.71 -14.03
C SER A 330 12.75 5.89 -13.27
N LEU A 331 11.99 6.60 -12.43
CA LEU A 331 12.54 7.64 -11.54
C LEU A 331 13.46 7.03 -10.48
N HIS A 332 13.01 5.99 -9.81
CA HIS A 332 13.73 5.35 -8.72
C HIS A 332 14.97 4.56 -9.18
N MET A 333 15.00 4.14 -10.45
CA MET A 333 16.11 3.39 -11.06
C MET A 333 16.87 4.20 -12.11
N ASP A 334 16.70 5.52 -12.13
CA ASP A 334 17.40 6.39 -13.06
C ASP A 334 18.92 6.38 -12.81
N LYS A 335 19.71 6.00 -13.82
CA LYS A 335 21.16 5.89 -13.68
C LYS A 335 21.87 7.25 -13.70
N GLU A 336 21.30 8.25 -14.34
CA GLU A 336 21.91 9.58 -14.41
C GLU A 336 21.78 10.29 -13.06
N HIS A 337 20.62 10.12 -12.39
CA HIS A 337 20.36 10.68 -11.07
C HIS A 337 20.99 9.86 -9.93
N TRP A 338 20.74 8.54 -9.88
CA TRP A 338 21.19 7.71 -8.76
C TRP A 338 22.60 7.13 -8.94
N GLY A 339 23.19 7.21 -10.14
CA GLY A 339 24.48 6.62 -10.49
C GLY A 339 24.42 5.09 -10.61
N ASP A 340 24.31 4.41 -9.48
CA ASP A 340 24.31 2.95 -9.32
C ASP A 340 23.00 2.42 -8.71
N PRO A 341 21.82 2.66 -9.33
CA PRO A 341 20.51 2.39 -8.75
C PRO A 341 20.25 0.91 -8.39
N GLU A 342 20.99 -0.02 -8.99
CA GLU A 342 20.94 -1.47 -8.71
C GLU A 342 21.73 -1.87 -7.45
N ILE A 343 22.40 -0.92 -6.79
CA ILE A 343 23.09 -1.16 -5.52
C ILE A 343 22.21 -0.62 -4.39
N PHE A 344 21.82 -1.51 -3.47
CA PHE A 344 21.10 -1.16 -2.25
C PHE A 344 22.03 -0.44 -1.28
N ARG A 345 21.86 0.88 -1.14
CA ARG A 345 22.71 1.76 -0.32
C ARG A 345 21.87 2.80 0.44
N PRO A 346 21.49 2.54 1.71
CA PRO A 346 20.77 3.51 2.56
C PRO A 346 21.42 4.89 2.61
N GLU A 347 22.74 4.95 2.51
CA GLU A 347 23.54 6.18 2.54
C GLU A 347 23.19 7.17 1.42
N ARG A 348 22.45 6.77 0.37
CA ARG A 348 21.91 7.72 -0.62
C ARG A 348 21.04 8.81 0.00
N PHE A 349 20.38 8.49 1.10
CA PHE A 349 19.45 9.37 1.78
C PHE A 349 20.07 10.05 3.01
N LEU A 350 21.40 10.04 3.12
CA LEU A 350 22.13 10.66 4.23
C LEU A 350 23.13 11.68 3.70
N ASP A 351 23.16 12.86 4.31
CA ASP A 351 24.20 13.85 4.07
C ASP A 351 25.48 13.54 4.87
N GLU A 352 26.51 14.37 4.71
CA GLU A 352 27.79 14.25 5.44
C GLU A 352 27.62 14.31 6.97
N LYS A 353 26.53 14.92 7.46
CA LYS A 353 26.17 15.04 8.87
C LYS A 353 25.23 13.92 9.32
N LYS A 354 24.98 12.92 8.48
CA LYS A 354 24.03 11.81 8.70
C LYS A 354 22.60 12.29 8.93
N CYS A 355 22.21 13.39 8.32
CA CYS A 355 20.83 13.87 8.31
C CYS A 355 20.10 13.39 7.05
N ILE A 356 18.77 13.19 7.13
CA ILE A 356 17.96 12.72 6.00
C ILE A 356 17.97 13.73 4.85
N ILE A 357 18.30 13.25 3.66
CA ILE A 357 18.11 13.95 2.40
C ILE A 357 16.75 13.59 1.82
N ASN A 358 15.89 14.59 1.62
CA ASN A 358 14.63 14.41 0.89
C ASN A 358 14.87 14.68 -0.59
N ASP A 359 15.12 13.63 -1.35
CA ASP A 359 15.35 13.72 -2.80
C ASP A 359 14.02 13.86 -3.57
N GLU A 360 13.97 14.77 -4.54
CA GLU A 360 12.76 15.02 -5.33
C GLU A 360 12.43 13.92 -6.34
N TRP A 361 13.39 13.03 -6.66
CA TRP A 361 13.19 11.85 -7.50
C TRP A 361 12.58 10.68 -6.72
N PHE A 362 12.58 10.76 -5.39
CA PHE A 362 12.00 9.74 -4.53
C PHE A 362 10.51 9.99 -4.30
N LEU A 363 9.65 9.30 -5.05
CA LEU A 363 8.19 9.50 -5.06
C LEU A 363 7.39 8.23 -4.72
N PRO A 364 7.71 7.48 -3.65
CA PRO A 364 7.04 6.21 -3.34
C PRO A 364 5.54 6.34 -3.02
N PHE A 365 5.09 7.55 -2.67
CA PHE A 365 3.69 7.86 -2.35
C PHE A 365 3.02 8.77 -3.40
N GLY A 366 3.70 9.04 -4.51
CA GLY A 366 3.29 10.02 -5.51
C GLY A 366 3.26 11.47 -4.97
N ILE A 367 2.73 12.39 -5.78
CA ILE A 367 2.58 13.82 -5.45
C ILE A 367 1.22 14.35 -5.92
N GLY A 368 0.96 15.65 -5.69
CA GLY A 368 -0.26 16.32 -6.13
C GLY A 368 -1.51 15.93 -5.35
N LYS A 369 -2.70 16.21 -5.91
CA LYS A 369 -3.98 16.00 -5.21
C LYS A 369 -4.30 14.51 -4.98
N ARG A 370 -3.66 13.63 -5.74
CA ARG A 370 -3.77 12.16 -5.63
C ARG A 370 -2.64 11.49 -4.83
N ARG A 371 -1.78 12.26 -4.14
CA ARG A 371 -0.80 11.72 -3.19
C ARG A 371 -1.46 10.75 -2.20
N CYS A 372 -0.75 9.68 -1.88
CA CYS A 372 -1.24 8.57 -1.07
C CYS A 372 -1.92 9.05 0.22
N LEU A 373 -3.17 8.60 0.42
CA LEU A 373 -3.96 8.90 1.60
C LEU A 373 -3.37 8.27 2.87
N GLY A 374 -2.77 7.09 2.72
CA GLY A 374 -2.27 6.24 3.80
C GLY A 374 -0.79 6.43 4.14
N GLU A 375 -0.11 7.44 3.59
CA GLU A 375 1.34 7.63 3.80
C GLU A 375 1.74 7.66 5.28
N ILE A 376 0.97 8.38 6.11
CA ILE A 376 1.24 8.50 7.55
C ILE A 376 1.10 7.14 8.25
N TYR A 377 0.04 6.40 7.94
CA TYR A 377 -0.18 5.05 8.48
C TYR A 377 0.94 4.11 8.05
N ALA A 378 1.26 4.08 6.75
CA ALA A 378 2.30 3.22 6.20
C ALA A 378 3.66 3.48 6.89
N LYS A 379 4.10 4.74 6.97
CA LYS A 379 5.35 5.10 7.65
C LYS A 379 5.37 4.66 9.12
N MET A 380 4.25 4.83 9.83
CA MET A 380 4.15 4.43 11.24
C MET A 380 4.19 2.91 11.41
N SER A 381 3.41 2.17 10.63
CA SER A 381 3.37 0.71 10.67
C SER A 381 4.72 0.09 10.30
N LEU A 382 5.35 0.58 9.22
CA LEU A 382 6.67 0.14 8.82
C LEU A 382 7.68 0.36 9.94
N PHE A 383 7.68 1.55 10.54
CA PHE A 383 8.56 1.88 11.65
C PHE A 383 8.37 0.95 12.86
N LEU A 384 7.16 0.89 13.42
CA LEU A 384 6.89 0.13 14.65
C LEU A 384 7.12 -1.37 14.45
N PHE A 385 6.60 -1.97 13.39
CA PHE A 385 6.78 -3.40 13.16
C PHE A 385 8.26 -3.77 12.97
N LEU A 386 8.98 -3.08 12.09
CA LEU A 386 10.36 -3.47 11.79
C LEU A 386 11.32 -3.13 12.94
N SER A 387 11.16 -1.98 13.60
CA SER A 387 12.06 -1.59 14.69
C SER A 387 11.90 -2.52 15.89
N SER A 388 10.66 -2.91 16.24
CA SER A 388 10.43 -3.92 17.29
C SER A 388 10.96 -5.29 16.91
N ILE A 389 10.82 -5.73 15.64
CA ILE A 389 11.43 -6.98 15.17
C ILE A 389 12.95 -6.93 15.37
N LEU A 390 13.61 -5.87 14.91
CA LEU A 390 15.06 -5.75 14.98
C LEU A 390 15.57 -5.56 16.41
N TYR A 391 14.78 -4.94 17.29
CA TYR A 391 15.08 -4.85 18.72
C TYR A 391 15.12 -6.23 19.38
N HIS A 392 14.17 -7.11 19.06
CA HIS A 392 14.06 -8.43 19.67
C HIS A 392 14.81 -9.55 18.96
N PHE A 393 15.07 -9.42 17.66
CA PHE A 393 15.52 -10.54 16.83
C PHE A 393 16.60 -10.13 15.82
N THR A 394 17.41 -11.12 15.46
CA THR A 394 18.23 -11.14 14.25
C THR A 394 17.57 -12.07 13.25
N VAL A 395 17.23 -11.54 12.09
CA VAL A 395 16.68 -12.28 10.96
C VAL A 395 17.82 -12.98 10.23
N THR A 396 17.73 -14.29 10.08
CA THR A 396 18.75 -15.11 9.39
C THR A 396 18.11 -16.08 8.39
N PRO A 397 18.85 -16.53 7.36
CA PRO A 397 18.37 -17.56 6.44
C PRO A 397 18.05 -18.87 7.18
N VAL A 398 17.21 -19.72 6.59
CA VAL A 398 17.02 -21.08 7.09
C VAL A 398 18.33 -21.86 6.92
N PRO A 399 18.87 -22.50 7.97
CA PRO A 399 20.13 -23.24 7.87
C PRO A 399 20.07 -24.32 6.79
N GLY A 400 21.04 -24.31 5.88
CA GLY A 400 21.11 -25.27 4.77
C GLY A 400 20.27 -24.89 3.53
N GLU A 401 19.53 -23.79 3.57
CA GLU A 401 18.78 -23.28 2.43
C GLU A 401 19.45 -22.03 1.81
N PRO A 402 19.34 -21.82 0.49
CA PRO A 402 19.83 -20.60 -0.14
C PRO A 402 19.03 -19.38 0.32
N VAL A 403 19.67 -18.19 0.33
CA VAL A 403 18.97 -16.94 0.59
C VAL A 403 17.88 -16.74 -0.49
N PRO A 404 16.63 -16.42 -0.10
CA PRO A 404 15.53 -16.26 -1.06
C PRO A 404 15.80 -15.16 -2.10
N THR A 405 15.27 -15.30 -3.32
CA THR A 405 15.47 -14.30 -4.38
C THR A 405 14.74 -12.99 -4.07
N ILE A 406 15.37 -11.85 -4.41
CA ILE A 406 14.75 -10.52 -4.36
C ILE A 406 13.73 -10.32 -5.49
N LYS A 407 13.70 -11.21 -6.51
CA LYS A 407 12.75 -11.08 -7.61
C LYS A 407 11.31 -11.32 -7.14
N GLY A 408 10.52 -10.25 -7.19
CA GLY A 408 9.11 -10.27 -6.80
C GLY A 408 8.17 -11.01 -7.74
N LEU A 409 6.91 -11.04 -7.33
CA LEU A 409 5.76 -11.43 -8.14
C LEU A 409 5.11 -10.19 -8.74
N ASP A 410 4.86 -10.23 -10.06
CA ASP A 410 4.26 -9.14 -10.83
C ASP A 410 2.73 -9.10 -10.72
N GLY A 411 2.17 -7.92 -10.90
CA GLY A 411 0.75 -7.58 -10.73
C GLY A 411 0.57 -6.07 -10.55
N ALA A 412 -0.53 -5.65 -9.93
CA ALA A 412 -0.80 -4.22 -9.72
C ALA A 412 0.23 -3.57 -8.77
N THR A 413 0.80 -4.36 -7.87
CA THR A 413 1.99 -4.06 -7.07
C THR A 413 3.03 -5.16 -7.29
N ILE A 414 4.28 -4.93 -6.89
CA ILE A 414 5.32 -5.97 -6.82
C ILE A 414 5.44 -6.39 -5.35
N CYS A 415 5.34 -7.69 -5.08
CA CYS A 415 5.52 -8.24 -3.73
C CYS A 415 6.58 -9.34 -3.71
N PRO A 416 7.26 -9.61 -2.58
CA PRO A 416 8.20 -10.72 -2.51
C PRO A 416 7.47 -12.05 -2.68
N ARG A 417 8.16 -13.04 -3.28
CA ARG A 417 7.68 -14.43 -3.26
C ARG A 417 7.61 -14.90 -1.80
N PRO A 418 6.62 -15.71 -1.39
CA PRO A 418 6.63 -16.31 -0.07
C PRO A 418 7.95 -17.03 0.20
N PHE A 419 8.58 -16.74 1.33
CA PHE A 419 9.84 -17.34 1.74
C PHE A 419 9.85 -17.64 3.24
N GLN A 420 10.79 -18.49 3.67
CA GLN A 420 10.99 -18.78 5.09
C GLN A 420 12.28 -18.16 5.58
N CYS A 421 12.28 -17.72 6.84
CA CYS A 421 13.47 -17.26 7.53
C CYS A 421 13.38 -17.53 9.03
N MET A 422 14.51 -17.38 9.71
CA MET A 422 14.65 -17.59 11.14
C MET A 422 14.69 -16.23 11.85
N PHE A 423 14.00 -16.13 12.98
CA PHE A 423 14.07 -14.97 13.88
C PHE A 423 14.79 -15.39 15.15
N VAL A 424 16.10 -15.15 15.21
CA VAL A 424 16.96 -15.57 16.32
C VAL A 424 16.89 -14.50 17.42
N SER A 425 16.52 -14.88 18.64
CA SER A 425 16.38 -13.93 19.74
C SER A 425 17.67 -13.17 20.04
N ARG A 426 17.55 -11.84 20.20
CA ARG A 426 18.57 -10.94 20.75
C ARG A 426 18.28 -10.61 22.22
N ARG A 427 17.00 -10.55 22.61
CA ARG A 427 16.49 -10.07 23.90
C ARG A 427 15.26 -10.82 24.40
#